data_AF-A0A6I1MRR1-F1
#
_entry.id   AF-A0A6I1MRR1-F1
#
_cell.length_a   1.000
_cell.length_b   1.000
_cell.length_c   1.000
_cell.angle_alpha   90.00
_cell.angle_beta   90.00
_cell.angle_gamma   90.00
#
_symmetry.space_group_name_H-M   'P 1'
#
loop_
_entity.id
_entity.type
_entity.pdbx_description
1 polymer ?
#
loop_
_entity_poly.entity_id
_entity_poly.type
_entity_poly.pdbx_seq_one_letter_code
_entity_poly.pdbx_strand_id
1 'polypeptide(L)'
;MFTDMNQTDILNTGYVNIRNMGGFIAMFEVDYMLSGQQIKKTSNIITLFGSEKIEIPAEANNIYVKVSIASSADSWFTIYNNHLDNMGVIDLELTGTIWEPNYYAITETQKPAGTFKVINNGAFTIKYNIQYHLNGMLYSLDSENFYLGMTRSTMLPNRAQDISITIDMDSTGLGRWSTIYSESFKDTLNLIITLSGTVFAPAIDVQKQETENMDVPLNSVPVNGMPMNTNPPQPIQPVANNILKDGYVNIRNMGGFIAYFTLKYKLNGEFYNEDSNTIQLFGSEKIAIPRNANDIYVQVSVANMSGEWVPIYNNHLTQAGVIDLELTGTMWDPTYYVITETNSAAVAAFSVVNNGGFLTRFSIRYSVGEENFILKTGKFYLGMVRKIMLPSDATDINLTIEADAIGIGNWSEIYNETFSDILNLTVTLSGTIWSPGVYVDKQPLSGDENASPLNSMPPSMLPKNPVVKPVPTTPTKPAEVCQCANDVDNFFKNYMSFMEQMHNEFMNQMKKQR
;
A
#
# COMPACT_ATOMS: atom_id res chain seq x y z
N MET A 1 7.89 24.39 62.33
CA MET A 1 7.94 22.95 61.98
C MET A 1 6.86 22.72 60.94
N PHE A 2 7.23 22.84 59.66
CA PHE A 2 6.42 22.34 58.56
C PHE A 2 7.07 21.04 58.16
N THR A 3 6.36 19.93 58.35
CA THR A 3 6.75 18.62 57.84
C THR A 3 6.70 18.69 56.33
N ASP A 4 7.86 18.52 55.70
CA ASP A 4 8.00 18.34 54.27
C ASP A 4 7.02 17.27 53.79
N MET A 5 6.12 17.66 52.89
CA MET A 5 5.34 16.72 52.09
C MET A 5 6.35 15.96 51.25
N ASN A 6 6.59 14.71 51.65
CA ASN A 6 7.30 13.72 50.87
C ASN A 6 6.82 13.80 49.42
N GLN A 7 7.75 14.22 48.56
CA GLN A 7 7.74 13.98 47.14
C GLN A 7 7.53 12.47 46.98
N THR A 8 6.28 12.06 46.79
CA THR A 8 5.92 10.67 46.52
C THR A 8 6.78 10.23 45.35
N ASP A 9 7.66 9.26 45.61
CA ASP A 9 8.35 8.50 44.59
C ASP A 9 7.37 8.27 43.46
N ILE A 10 7.67 8.87 42.31
CA ILE A 10 7.05 8.49 41.04
C ILE A 10 7.55 7.06 40.85
N LEU A 11 6.87 6.11 41.47
CA LEU A 11 7.03 4.68 41.22
C LEU A 11 6.97 4.58 39.71
N ASN A 12 8.12 4.28 39.09
CA ASN A 12 8.22 4.05 37.66
C ASN A 12 7.14 3.03 37.32
N THR A 13 6.03 3.46 36.72
CA THR A 13 5.00 2.57 36.23
C THR A 13 5.39 2.17 34.82
N GLY A 14 5.30 0.88 34.51
CA GLY A 14 5.34 0.42 33.13
C GLY A 14 4.07 0.89 32.40
N TYR A 15 4.07 0.82 31.08
CA TYR A 15 2.87 1.09 30.30
C TYR A 15 2.89 0.39 28.96
N VAL A 16 1.70 0.21 28.39
CA VAL A 16 1.50 -0.17 27.01
C VAL A 16 0.77 0.97 26.32
N ASN A 17 1.41 1.58 25.33
CA ASN A 17 0.87 2.65 24.51
C ASN A 17 0.84 2.18 23.06
N ILE A 18 -0.31 2.28 22.41
CA ILE A 18 -0.48 1.88 21.02
C ILE A 18 -1.02 3.06 20.24
N ARG A 19 -0.33 3.44 19.17
CA ARG A 19 -0.73 4.48 18.20
C ARG A 19 -1.13 3.80 16.90
N ASN A 20 -2.29 4.15 16.35
CA ASN A 20 -2.75 3.58 15.09
C ASN A 20 -2.61 4.58 13.94
N MET A 21 -1.59 4.43 13.11
CA MET A 21 -1.36 5.21 11.89
C MET A 21 -1.76 4.41 10.63
N GLY A 22 -2.30 3.21 10.78
CA GLY A 22 -2.70 2.32 9.68
C GLY A 22 -4.15 2.50 9.26
N GLY A 23 -4.49 2.05 8.05
CA GLY A 23 -5.82 2.12 7.43
C GLY A 23 -6.83 1.11 7.99
N PHE A 24 -6.94 0.99 9.33
CA PHE A 24 -7.80 0.04 10.04
C PHE A 24 -8.15 0.58 11.44
N ILE A 25 -9.04 -0.10 12.16
CA ILE A 25 -9.25 0.12 13.60
C ILE A 25 -8.57 -0.99 14.41
N ALA A 26 -8.07 -0.65 15.59
CA ALA A 26 -7.32 -1.57 16.45
C ALA A 26 -7.88 -1.61 17.88
N MET A 27 -7.47 -2.60 18.66
CA MET A 27 -7.59 -2.62 20.11
C MET A 27 -6.43 -3.45 20.69
N PHE A 28 -6.18 -3.33 21.98
CA PHE A 28 -5.24 -4.23 22.64
C PHE A 28 -5.70 -4.68 24.02
N GLU A 29 -5.22 -5.85 24.41
CA GLU A 29 -5.40 -6.44 25.72
C GLU A 29 -4.05 -6.53 26.43
N VAL A 30 -4.05 -6.24 27.73
CA VAL A 30 -2.91 -6.42 28.62
C VAL A 30 -3.34 -7.33 29.76
N ASP A 31 -2.68 -8.47 29.90
CA ASP A 31 -2.90 -9.46 30.96
C ASP A 31 -1.63 -9.60 31.79
N TYR A 32 -1.69 -9.46 33.11
CA TYR A 32 -0.50 -9.50 33.97
C TYR A 32 -0.81 -10.03 35.36
N MET A 33 0.23 -10.47 36.08
CA MET A 33 0.13 -10.91 37.47
C MET A 33 0.53 -9.78 38.42
N LEU A 34 -0.29 -9.49 39.42
CA LEU A 34 -0.01 -8.52 40.48
C LEU A 34 -0.31 -9.17 41.84
N SER A 35 0.71 -9.27 42.70
CA SER A 35 0.60 -9.88 44.02
C SER A 35 -0.03 -11.29 44.01
N GLY A 36 0.28 -12.07 42.97
CA GLY A 36 -0.24 -13.42 42.77
C GLY A 36 -1.65 -13.49 42.15
N GLN A 37 -2.27 -12.36 41.81
CA GLN A 37 -3.57 -12.31 41.13
C GLN A 37 -3.39 -11.91 39.64
N GLN A 38 -4.07 -12.62 38.75
CA GLN A 38 -4.14 -12.27 37.33
C GLN A 38 -5.10 -11.10 37.11
N ILE A 39 -4.66 -10.09 36.36
CA ILE A 39 -5.42 -8.89 36.00
C ILE A 39 -5.40 -8.74 34.49
N LYS A 40 -6.58 -8.73 33.88
CA LYS A 40 -6.77 -8.46 32.46
C LYS A 40 -7.42 -7.10 32.23
N LYS A 41 -6.84 -6.29 31.35
CA LYS A 41 -7.38 -5.01 30.89
C LYS A 41 -7.46 -5.01 29.37
N THR A 42 -8.48 -4.36 28.83
CA THR A 42 -8.67 -4.16 27.39
C THR A 42 -8.78 -2.67 27.12
N SER A 43 -8.14 -2.20 26.04
CA SER A 43 -8.23 -0.80 25.62
C SER A 43 -9.60 -0.48 25.02
N ASN A 44 -9.90 0.80 24.82
CA ASN A 44 -10.95 1.18 23.88
C ASN A 44 -10.52 0.84 22.44
N ILE A 45 -11.46 0.96 21.50
CA ILE A 45 -11.15 0.89 20.07
C ILE A 45 -10.30 2.10 19.68
N ILE A 46 -9.14 1.82 19.08
CA ILE A 46 -8.22 2.80 18.52
C ILE A 46 -8.58 3.02 17.05
N THR A 47 -9.19 4.16 16.77
CA THR A 47 -9.51 4.58 15.39
C THR A 47 -8.26 5.08 14.65
N LEU A 48 -8.44 5.45 13.38
CA LEU A 48 -7.40 6.05 12.53
C LEU A 48 -6.76 7.27 13.22
N PHE A 49 -5.43 7.28 13.29
CA PHE A 49 -4.61 8.29 13.96
C PHE A 49 -4.85 8.43 15.47
N GLY A 50 -5.57 7.47 16.07
CA GLY A 50 -5.83 7.40 17.51
C GLY A 50 -4.68 6.77 18.29
N SER A 51 -4.71 6.94 19.61
CA SER A 51 -3.80 6.27 20.52
C SER A 51 -4.48 5.90 21.82
N GLU A 52 -4.12 4.77 22.40
CA GLU A 52 -4.63 4.32 23.70
C GLU A 52 -3.48 3.81 24.57
N LYS A 53 -3.60 4.05 25.89
CA LYS A 53 -2.57 3.73 26.89
C LYS A 53 -3.16 2.98 28.08
N ILE A 54 -2.51 1.89 28.47
CA ILE A 54 -2.79 1.17 29.71
C ILE A 54 -1.55 1.24 30.61
N GLU A 55 -1.71 1.84 31.79
CA GLU A 55 -0.68 1.85 32.83
C GLU A 55 -0.57 0.47 33.51
N ILE A 56 0.67 0.02 33.70
CA ILE A 56 1.04 -1.23 34.36
C ILE A 56 1.74 -0.91 35.70
N PRO A 57 1.23 -1.43 36.83
CA PRO A 57 1.87 -1.26 38.13
C PRO A 57 3.31 -1.78 38.15
N ALA A 58 4.20 -1.12 38.90
CA ALA A 58 5.62 -1.48 38.99
C ALA A 58 5.87 -2.92 39.48
N GLU A 59 4.97 -3.45 40.31
CA GLU A 59 5.06 -4.79 40.89
C GLU A 59 4.49 -5.89 39.97
N ALA A 60 3.92 -5.51 38.81
CA ALA A 60 3.39 -6.46 37.86
C ALA A 60 4.50 -7.30 37.21
N ASN A 61 4.24 -8.59 37.03
CA ASN A 61 5.08 -9.50 36.28
C ASN A 61 4.24 -10.34 35.32
N ASN A 62 4.91 -11.12 34.46
CA ASN A 62 4.25 -12.02 33.52
C ASN A 62 3.23 -11.26 32.63
N ILE A 63 3.66 -10.16 32.02
CA ILE A 63 2.80 -9.24 31.28
C ILE A 63 2.66 -9.76 29.85
N TYR A 64 1.44 -10.01 29.40
CA TYR A 64 1.09 -10.36 28.03
C TYR A 64 0.38 -9.18 27.38
N VAL A 65 0.82 -8.83 26.17
CA VAL A 65 0.20 -7.78 25.37
C VAL A 65 -0.22 -8.35 24.03
N LYS A 66 -1.52 -8.23 23.75
CA LYS A 66 -2.13 -8.68 22.50
C LYS A 66 -2.76 -7.49 21.79
N VAL A 67 -2.26 -7.12 20.61
CA VAL A 67 -2.89 -6.11 19.74
C VAL A 67 -3.62 -6.81 18.61
N SER A 68 -4.88 -6.45 18.42
CA SER A 68 -5.74 -6.99 17.37
C SER A 68 -6.29 -5.86 16.51
N ILE A 69 -6.55 -6.13 15.24
CA ILE A 69 -7.22 -5.19 14.34
C ILE A 69 -8.49 -5.82 13.76
N ALA A 70 -9.48 -4.98 13.47
CA ALA A 70 -10.72 -5.45 12.88
C ALA A 70 -10.52 -5.73 11.38
N SER A 71 -11.07 -6.84 10.91
CA SER A 71 -11.28 -7.12 9.49
C SER A 71 -12.59 -6.48 9.00
N SER A 72 -12.83 -6.49 7.68
CA SER A 72 -14.08 -6.00 7.08
C SER A 72 -15.32 -6.83 7.43
N ALA A 73 -15.19 -7.91 8.21
CA ALA A 73 -16.26 -8.85 8.55
C ALA A 73 -16.48 -9.01 10.06
N ASP A 74 -16.22 -7.96 10.85
CA ASP A 74 -16.31 -7.96 12.32
C ASP A 74 -15.42 -8.99 13.04
N SER A 75 -14.50 -9.64 12.32
CA SER A 75 -13.51 -10.52 12.95
C SER A 75 -12.26 -9.74 13.35
N TRP A 76 -11.75 -10.01 14.54
CA TRP A 76 -10.51 -9.42 15.04
C TRP A 76 -9.37 -10.41 14.85
N PHE A 77 -8.27 -9.96 14.25
CA PHE A 77 -7.09 -10.79 14.09
C PHE A 77 -5.89 -10.13 14.76
N THR A 78 -5.02 -10.98 15.30
CA THR A 78 -3.89 -10.55 16.12
C THR A 78 -2.73 -10.13 15.24
N ILE A 79 -2.19 -8.93 15.46
CA ILE A 79 -1.03 -8.43 14.72
C ILE A 79 0.22 -8.30 15.59
N TYR A 80 0.06 -8.23 16.91
CA TYR A 80 1.15 -8.27 17.88
C TYR A 80 0.71 -9.11 19.07
N ASN A 81 1.57 -10.00 19.53
CA ASN A 81 1.35 -10.83 20.70
C ASN A 81 2.70 -11.10 21.37
N ASN A 82 2.99 -10.39 22.45
CA ASN A 82 4.27 -10.52 23.12
C ASN A 82 4.11 -10.70 24.64
N HIS A 83 5.10 -11.34 25.23
CA HIS A 83 5.22 -11.57 26.66
C HIS A 83 6.45 -10.83 27.19
N LEU A 84 6.28 -10.18 28.34
CA LEU A 84 7.31 -9.44 29.03
C LEU A 84 7.48 -10.00 30.44
N ASP A 85 8.71 -10.43 30.75
CA ASP A 85 9.05 -10.99 32.05
C ASP A 85 8.96 -9.96 33.19
N ASN A 86 9.30 -8.71 32.90
CA ASN A 86 9.44 -7.63 33.88
C ASN A 86 8.65 -6.39 33.47
N MET A 87 8.62 -5.39 34.35
CA MET A 87 8.03 -4.08 34.11
C MET A 87 8.42 -3.53 32.73
N GLY A 88 7.45 -3.54 31.81
CA GLY A 88 7.66 -3.19 30.42
C GLY A 88 7.08 -1.85 30.07
N VAL A 89 7.87 -1.03 29.38
CA VAL A 89 7.36 0.00 28.49
C VAL A 89 7.27 -0.60 27.11
N ILE A 90 6.04 -0.70 26.60
CA ILE A 90 5.74 -0.97 25.19
C ILE A 90 5.12 0.30 24.61
N ASP A 91 5.74 0.84 23.57
CA ASP A 91 5.15 1.87 22.73
C ASP A 91 5.17 1.35 21.29
N LEU A 92 4.00 1.03 20.73
CA LEU A 92 3.86 0.56 19.36
C LEU A 92 3.18 1.62 18.48
N GLU A 93 3.65 1.72 17.25
CA GLU A 93 2.98 2.45 16.18
C GLU A 93 2.55 1.47 15.09
N LEU A 94 1.24 1.33 14.90
CA LEU A 94 0.63 0.49 13.89
C LEU A 94 0.58 1.26 12.57
N THR A 95 0.89 0.60 11.46
CA THR A 95 0.89 1.20 10.11
C THR A 95 0.35 0.19 9.10
N GLY A 96 0.27 0.58 7.83
CA GLY A 96 -0.14 -0.31 6.74
C GLY A 96 -1.66 -0.32 6.51
N THR A 97 -2.16 -1.39 5.92
CA THR A 97 -3.60 -1.55 5.60
C THR A 97 -4.19 -2.74 6.33
N ILE A 98 -5.51 -2.92 6.27
CA ILE A 98 -6.18 -4.10 6.83
C ILE A 98 -5.66 -5.42 6.22
N TRP A 99 -5.13 -5.38 5.00
CA TRP A 99 -4.58 -6.53 4.29
C TRP A 99 -3.08 -6.74 4.56
N GLU A 100 -2.35 -5.66 4.84
CA GLU A 100 -0.93 -5.70 5.16
C GLU A 100 -0.67 -4.79 6.36
N PRO A 101 -1.11 -5.20 7.56
CA PRO A 101 -0.85 -4.41 8.76
C PRO A 101 0.59 -4.62 9.19
N ASN A 102 1.18 -3.56 9.68
CA ASN A 102 2.53 -3.57 10.20
C ASN A 102 2.56 -2.82 11.53
N TYR A 103 3.61 -3.02 12.32
CA TYR A 103 3.81 -2.29 13.56
C TYR A 103 5.30 -2.05 13.78
N TYR A 104 5.60 -0.97 14.46
CA TYR A 104 6.95 -0.62 14.88
C TYR A 104 6.96 -0.44 16.39
N ALA A 105 7.86 -1.15 17.07
CA ALA A 105 8.15 -0.87 18.47
C ALA A 105 9.04 0.38 18.55
N ILE A 106 8.51 1.46 19.13
CA ILE A 106 9.21 2.73 19.31
C ILE A 106 10.07 2.66 20.57
N THR A 107 9.53 2.04 21.61
CA THR A 107 10.30 1.66 22.79
C THR A 107 9.79 0.32 23.26
N GLU A 108 10.68 -0.68 23.31
CA GLU A 108 10.43 -1.96 23.95
C GLU A 108 11.61 -2.23 24.88
N THR A 109 11.33 -2.54 26.14
CA THR A 109 12.36 -2.65 27.18
C THR A 109 13.26 -3.88 26.98
N GLN A 110 12.88 -4.77 26.07
CA GLN A 110 13.72 -5.82 25.53
C GLN A 110 13.64 -5.79 24.01
N LYS A 111 14.76 -5.47 23.35
CA LYS A 111 14.88 -5.56 21.88
C LYS A 111 14.70 -7.04 21.47
N PRO A 112 13.84 -7.39 20.51
CA PRO A 112 13.67 -8.77 20.04
C PRO A 112 14.96 -9.31 19.40
N ALA A 113 15.26 -10.60 19.63
CA ALA A 113 16.47 -11.28 19.14
C ALA A 113 16.28 -11.98 17.79
N GLY A 114 15.07 -11.98 17.25
CA GLY A 114 14.79 -12.52 15.92
C GLY A 114 13.46 -12.03 15.37
N THR A 115 13.41 -11.87 14.06
CA THR A 115 12.18 -11.56 13.32
C THR A 115 11.88 -12.69 12.34
N PHE A 116 10.67 -13.24 12.41
CA PHE A 116 10.14 -14.16 11.41
C PHE A 116 9.17 -13.42 10.50
N LYS A 117 9.51 -13.27 9.22
CA LYS A 117 8.68 -12.59 8.21
C LYS A 117 8.25 -13.58 7.14
N VAL A 118 6.96 -13.62 6.83
CA VAL A 118 6.39 -14.43 5.74
C VAL A 118 5.68 -13.52 4.76
N ILE A 119 6.00 -13.66 3.48
CA ILE A 119 5.39 -12.93 2.36
C ILE A 119 4.73 -13.97 1.44
N ASN A 120 3.44 -13.82 1.11
CA ASN A 120 2.79 -14.71 0.15
C ASN A 120 2.39 -14.01 -1.11
N ASN A 121 3.17 -14.26 -2.14
CA ASN A 121 2.88 -13.92 -3.52
C ASN A 121 2.27 -15.11 -4.28
N GLY A 122 1.96 -16.21 -3.58
CA GLY A 122 1.35 -17.41 -4.14
C GLY A 122 -0.17 -17.32 -4.20
N ALA A 123 -0.76 -17.88 -5.25
CA ALA A 123 -2.21 -17.93 -5.47
C ALA A 123 -2.87 -19.00 -4.59
N PHE A 124 -2.68 -18.91 -3.28
CA PHE A 124 -3.19 -19.86 -2.28
C PHE A 124 -3.24 -19.22 -0.89
N THR A 125 -4.05 -19.79 0.00
CA THR A 125 -4.09 -19.41 1.42
C THR A 125 -3.04 -20.24 2.17
N ILE A 126 -2.24 -19.63 3.05
CA ILE A 126 -1.41 -20.38 4.01
C ILE A 126 -1.69 -19.89 5.43
N LYS A 127 -1.17 -20.62 6.40
CA LYS A 127 -1.02 -20.21 7.80
C LYS A 127 0.33 -20.71 8.29
N TYR A 128 0.84 -20.15 9.36
CA TYR A 128 2.05 -20.65 10.00
C TYR A 128 1.88 -20.78 11.51
N ASN A 129 2.55 -21.78 12.07
CA ASN A 129 2.67 -21.98 13.49
C ASN A 129 4.15 -21.89 13.88
N ILE A 130 4.44 -21.14 14.94
CA ILE A 130 5.76 -21.07 15.55
C ILE A 130 5.65 -21.60 16.97
N GLN A 131 6.43 -22.61 17.29
CA GLN A 131 6.59 -23.11 18.66
C GLN A 131 8.00 -22.80 19.13
N TYR A 132 8.17 -22.47 20.41
CA TYR A 132 9.50 -22.24 20.97
C TYR A 132 9.49 -22.43 22.48
N HIS A 133 10.66 -22.71 23.05
CA HIS A 133 10.85 -22.70 24.49
C HIS A 133 11.37 -21.34 24.95
N LEU A 134 10.79 -20.79 26.00
CA LEU A 134 11.31 -19.62 26.70
C LEU A 134 11.27 -19.89 28.20
N ASN A 135 12.42 -19.73 28.86
CA ASN A 135 12.58 -20.02 30.29
C ASN A 135 12.09 -21.43 30.69
N GLY A 136 12.25 -22.42 29.79
CA GLY A 136 11.85 -23.81 30.00
C GLY A 136 10.35 -24.10 29.77
N MET A 137 9.54 -23.11 29.38
CA MET A 137 8.13 -23.29 29.01
C MET A 137 7.96 -23.28 27.50
N LEU A 138 7.07 -24.14 26.98
CA LEU A 138 6.73 -24.21 25.56
C LEU A 138 5.64 -23.19 25.21
N TYR A 139 5.88 -22.38 24.19
CA TYR A 139 4.97 -21.40 23.62
C TYR A 139 4.58 -21.79 22.20
N SER A 140 3.41 -21.35 21.76
CA SER A 140 2.89 -21.56 20.41
C SER A 140 2.20 -20.30 19.90
N LEU A 141 2.56 -19.85 18.70
CA LEU A 141 2.01 -18.70 17.99
C LEU A 141 1.43 -19.19 16.67
N ASP A 142 0.17 -18.86 16.39
CA ASP A 142 -0.49 -19.15 15.11
C ASP A 142 -0.75 -17.82 14.38
N SER A 143 -0.45 -17.79 13.08
CA SER A 143 -0.64 -16.60 12.24
C SER A 143 -2.09 -16.36 11.81
N GLU A 144 -2.96 -17.33 12.03
CA GLU A 144 -4.24 -17.49 11.33
C GLU A 144 -4.04 -17.60 9.81
N ASN A 145 -5.15 -17.63 9.06
CA ASN A 145 -5.12 -17.68 7.61
C ASN A 145 -4.58 -16.37 7.04
N PHE A 146 -3.69 -16.47 6.05
CA PHE A 146 -3.24 -15.34 5.24
C PHE A 146 -3.33 -15.67 3.75
N TYR A 147 -3.52 -14.62 2.94
CA TYR A 147 -3.91 -14.72 1.52
C TYR A 147 -2.81 -14.16 0.60
N LEU A 148 -3.05 -14.24 -0.70
CA LEU A 148 -2.20 -13.65 -1.73
C LEU A 148 -1.98 -12.15 -1.48
N GLY A 149 -0.73 -11.71 -1.62
CA GLY A 149 -0.27 -10.34 -1.44
C GLY A 149 -0.05 -9.93 0.03
N MET A 150 -0.32 -10.81 0.99
CA MET A 150 -0.15 -10.48 2.40
C MET A 150 1.28 -10.71 2.88
N THR A 151 1.73 -9.86 3.80
CA THR A 151 2.96 -10.01 4.57
C THR A 151 2.62 -10.10 6.05
N ARG A 152 3.28 -11.00 6.78
CA ARG A 152 3.19 -11.10 8.24
C ARG A 152 4.58 -11.11 8.85
N SER A 153 4.74 -10.45 9.99
CA SER A 153 5.98 -10.46 10.76
C SER A 153 5.69 -10.80 12.22
N THR A 154 6.40 -11.77 12.75
CA THR A 154 6.35 -12.19 14.15
C THR A 154 7.72 -11.97 14.77
N MET A 155 7.78 -11.17 15.83
CA MET A 155 9.00 -11.00 16.61
C MET A 155 9.12 -12.15 17.63
N LEU A 156 10.31 -12.71 17.77
CA LEU A 156 10.59 -13.73 18.78
C LEU A 156 11.30 -13.10 19.97
N PRO A 157 10.93 -13.49 21.21
CA PRO A 157 11.54 -12.94 22.41
C PRO A 157 13.02 -13.34 22.51
N ASN A 158 13.79 -12.52 23.22
CA ASN A 158 15.19 -12.84 23.52
C ASN A 158 15.25 -14.16 24.27
N ARG A 159 16.19 -15.03 23.86
CA ARG A 159 16.40 -16.37 24.45
C ARG A 159 15.29 -17.38 24.15
N ALA A 160 14.42 -17.13 23.15
CA ALA A 160 13.64 -18.22 22.60
C ALA A 160 14.59 -19.30 22.04
N GLN A 161 14.36 -20.54 22.48
CA GLN A 161 15.14 -21.72 22.12
C GLN A 161 14.25 -22.75 21.47
N ASP A 162 14.85 -23.70 20.76
CA ASP A 162 14.15 -24.84 20.15
C ASP A 162 12.92 -24.40 19.33
N ILE A 163 13.12 -23.37 18.51
CA ILE A 163 12.10 -22.73 17.70
C ILE A 163 11.72 -23.67 16.57
N SER A 164 10.47 -24.11 16.48
CA SER A 164 9.93 -24.89 15.38
C SER A 164 8.94 -24.05 14.59
N ILE A 165 9.09 -24.02 13.27
CA ILE A 165 8.24 -23.27 12.36
C ILE A 165 7.60 -24.25 11.38
N THR A 166 6.29 -24.16 11.21
CA THR A 166 5.54 -24.88 10.18
C THR A 166 4.70 -23.90 9.38
N ILE A 167 4.76 -23.99 8.06
CA ILE A 167 3.87 -23.26 7.14
C ILE A 167 3.00 -24.28 6.42
N ASP A 168 1.68 -24.13 6.59
CA ASP A 168 0.67 -24.96 5.96
C ASP A 168 -0.07 -24.18 4.88
N MET A 169 -0.23 -24.77 3.71
CA MET A 169 -1.02 -24.26 2.60
C MET A 169 -2.37 -24.96 2.51
N ASP A 170 -3.45 -24.22 2.26
CA ASP A 170 -4.74 -24.82 1.88
C ASP A 170 -4.67 -25.31 0.43
N SER A 171 -4.35 -26.60 0.30
CA SER A 171 -4.09 -27.28 -0.96
C SER A 171 -5.32 -27.42 -1.88
N THR A 172 -6.52 -27.05 -1.42
CA THR A 172 -7.74 -27.19 -2.24
C THR A 172 -8.74 -26.03 -2.11
N GLY A 173 -8.49 -25.05 -1.24
CA GLY A 173 -9.49 -24.04 -0.86
C GLY A 173 -10.70 -24.65 -0.14
N LEU A 174 -10.57 -25.88 0.36
CA LEU A 174 -11.62 -26.61 1.09
C LEU A 174 -11.20 -26.88 2.54
N GLY A 175 -10.22 -26.12 3.06
CA GLY A 175 -9.66 -26.32 4.39
C GLY A 175 -8.77 -27.55 4.52
N ARG A 176 -8.18 -28.03 3.41
CA ARG A 176 -7.23 -29.15 3.43
C ARG A 176 -5.81 -28.62 3.47
N TRP A 177 -5.27 -28.57 4.69
CA TRP A 177 -3.94 -28.02 4.96
C TRP A 177 -2.84 -29.05 4.66
N SER A 178 -1.82 -28.61 3.93
CA SER A 178 -0.59 -29.37 3.66
C SER A 178 0.62 -28.54 4.06
N THR A 179 1.53 -29.10 4.86
CA THR A 179 2.76 -28.42 5.24
C THR A 179 3.68 -28.30 4.03
N ILE A 180 4.00 -27.06 3.66
CA ILE A 180 4.89 -26.75 2.53
C ILE A 180 6.29 -26.34 3.00
N TYR A 181 6.43 -25.92 4.26
CA TYR A 181 7.72 -25.65 4.90
C TYR A 181 7.67 -26.05 6.37
N SER A 182 8.73 -26.70 6.84
CA SER A 182 8.93 -26.99 8.25
C SER A 182 10.41 -26.98 8.57
N GLU A 183 10.80 -26.21 9.57
CA GLU A 183 12.19 -26.14 10.03
C GLU A 183 12.26 -25.85 11.53
N SER A 184 13.35 -26.29 12.16
CA SER A 184 13.61 -26.01 13.57
C SER A 184 14.99 -25.38 13.77
N PHE A 185 15.08 -24.48 14.74
CA PHE A 185 16.26 -23.68 15.05
C PHE A 185 16.54 -23.75 16.54
N LYS A 186 17.82 -23.79 16.91
CA LYS A 186 18.20 -23.85 18.33
C LYS A 186 18.05 -22.50 19.02
N ASP A 187 18.34 -21.41 18.31
CA ASP A 187 18.36 -20.04 18.81
C ASP A 187 17.59 -19.13 17.85
N THR A 188 17.22 -17.93 18.30
CA THR A 188 16.53 -16.91 17.49
C THR A 188 17.37 -16.46 16.29
N LEU A 189 16.74 -16.25 15.14
CA LEU A 189 17.35 -15.66 13.94
C LEU A 189 16.36 -14.75 13.21
N ASN A 190 16.86 -13.95 12.26
CA ASN A 190 16.03 -13.22 11.32
C ASN A 190 15.76 -14.09 10.10
N LEU A 191 14.51 -14.47 9.90
CA LEU A 191 14.08 -15.37 8.84
C LEU A 191 13.03 -14.69 7.98
N ILE A 192 13.28 -14.63 6.67
CA ILE A 192 12.32 -14.14 5.69
C ILE A 192 11.96 -15.31 4.76
N ILE A 193 10.68 -15.64 4.69
CA ILE A 193 10.15 -16.65 3.78
C ILE A 193 9.24 -15.99 2.77
N THR A 194 9.57 -16.15 1.49
CA THR A 194 8.75 -15.67 0.37
C THR A 194 8.13 -16.86 -0.34
N LEU A 195 6.80 -16.91 -0.33
CA LEU A 195 5.99 -17.93 -1.00
C LEU A 195 5.50 -17.39 -2.34
N SER A 196 5.50 -18.21 -3.37
CA SER A 196 5.00 -17.87 -4.70
C SER A 196 4.44 -19.11 -5.42
N GLY A 197 3.94 -18.93 -6.64
CA GLY A 197 3.41 -20.01 -7.46
C GLY A 197 1.91 -20.26 -7.23
N THR A 198 1.49 -21.51 -7.46
CA THR A 198 0.07 -21.91 -7.36
C THR A 198 -0.09 -23.06 -6.37
N VAL A 199 -1.33 -23.38 -6.01
CA VAL A 199 -1.66 -24.54 -5.17
C VAL A 199 -1.01 -25.85 -5.65
N PHE A 200 -0.84 -26.01 -6.97
CA PHE A 200 -0.27 -27.23 -7.57
C PHE A 200 1.24 -27.17 -7.77
N ALA A 201 1.83 -25.98 -7.69
CA ALA A 201 3.26 -25.74 -7.86
C ALA A 201 3.70 -24.59 -6.93
N PRO A 202 3.70 -24.80 -5.61
CA PRO A 202 4.16 -23.79 -4.67
C PRO A 202 5.68 -23.67 -4.76
N ALA A 203 6.18 -22.44 -4.70
CA ALA A 203 7.60 -22.14 -4.62
C ALA A 203 7.91 -21.38 -3.33
N ILE A 204 9.04 -21.69 -2.72
CA ILE A 204 9.47 -21.13 -1.43
C ILE A 204 10.90 -20.64 -1.57
N ASP A 205 11.12 -19.37 -1.26
CA ASP A 205 12.45 -18.77 -1.07
C ASP A 205 12.65 -18.47 0.42
N VAL A 206 13.79 -18.87 0.97
CA VAL A 206 14.09 -18.77 2.41
C VAL A 206 15.41 -18.02 2.60
N GLN A 207 15.35 -16.86 3.23
CA GLN A 207 16.51 -16.04 3.55
C GLN A 207 16.74 -16.04 5.06
N LYS A 208 17.91 -16.53 5.47
CA LYS A 208 18.34 -16.59 6.87
C LYS A 208 19.41 -15.54 7.11
N GLN A 209 19.21 -14.73 8.12
CA GLN A 209 20.21 -13.81 8.63
C GLN A 209 20.42 -14.11 10.12
N GLU A 210 21.63 -14.55 10.46
CA GLU A 210 22.01 -14.72 11.87
C GLU A 210 21.88 -13.39 12.58
N THR A 211 21.25 -13.40 13.75
CA THR A 211 21.25 -12.21 14.60
C THR A 211 22.63 -12.09 15.22
N GLU A 212 23.32 -10.99 14.90
CA GLU A 212 24.52 -10.62 15.63
C GLU A 212 24.13 -10.42 17.09
N ASN A 213 24.46 -11.40 17.92
CA ASN A 213 24.41 -11.28 19.37
C ASN A 213 25.35 -10.14 19.75
N MET A 214 24.81 -8.94 19.94
CA MET A 214 25.56 -7.78 20.44
C MET A 214 25.83 -7.89 21.95
N ASP A 215 26.19 -9.08 22.43
CA ASP A 215 26.79 -9.28 23.76
C ASP A 215 28.29 -8.95 23.75
N VAL A 216 28.73 -8.08 22.82
CA VAL A 216 30.10 -7.54 22.85
C VAL A 216 30.12 -6.39 23.86
N PRO A 217 30.92 -6.47 24.93
CA PRO A 217 31.12 -5.34 25.83
C PRO A 217 31.61 -4.15 24.99
N LEU A 218 30.97 -2.99 25.17
CA LEU A 218 31.39 -1.72 24.57
C LEU A 218 32.79 -1.37 25.09
N ASN A 219 33.85 -1.95 24.52
CA ASN A 219 35.22 -1.49 24.74
C ASN A 219 36.17 -1.90 23.61
N SER A 220 36.63 -0.84 22.92
CA SER A 220 37.85 -0.72 22.11
C SER A 220 38.06 -1.70 20.94
N VAL A 221 37.69 -1.27 19.73
CA VAL A 221 38.42 -1.66 18.51
C VAL A 221 38.88 -0.38 17.80
N PRO A 222 40.19 -0.25 17.48
CA PRO A 222 40.74 0.92 16.81
C PRO A 222 40.38 0.93 15.32
N VAL A 223 40.06 2.13 14.83
CA VAL A 223 39.84 2.44 13.41
C VAL A 223 41.14 2.20 12.63
N ASN A 224 41.21 1.12 11.86
CA ASN A 224 42.23 0.92 10.84
C ASN A 224 41.57 0.97 9.46
N GLY A 225 42.16 1.80 8.59
CA GLY A 225 41.57 2.34 7.38
C GLY A 225 41.18 1.31 6.30
N MET A 226 40.11 1.65 5.57
CA MET A 226 39.70 0.96 4.36
C MET A 226 40.67 1.25 3.21
N PRO A 227 41.07 0.25 2.41
CA PRO A 227 41.85 0.46 1.20
C PRO A 227 41.00 1.09 0.10
N MET A 228 41.54 2.13 -0.56
CA MET A 228 40.97 2.70 -1.77
C MET A 228 41.03 1.67 -2.92
N ASN A 229 39.87 1.39 -3.51
CA ASN A 229 39.75 0.66 -4.76
C ASN A 229 40.30 1.53 -5.91
N THR A 230 41.37 1.07 -6.55
CA THR A 230 42.11 1.78 -7.62
C THR A 230 41.89 1.17 -9.00
N ASN A 231 40.73 0.56 -9.27
CA ASN A 231 40.47 0.05 -10.60
C ASN A 231 40.25 1.20 -11.61
N PRO A 232 40.99 1.21 -12.74
CA PRO A 232 40.86 2.25 -13.76
C PRO A 232 39.49 2.16 -14.48
N PRO A 233 38.93 3.30 -14.94
CA PRO A 233 37.65 3.34 -15.63
C PRO A 233 37.69 2.50 -16.91
N GLN A 234 36.71 1.64 -17.10
CA GLN A 234 36.53 0.90 -18.35
C GLN A 234 36.15 1.84 -19.50
N PRO A 235 36.59 1.56 -20.74
CA PRO A 235 36.34 2.40 -21.90
C PRO A 235 34.84 2.48 -22.23
N ILE A 236 34.37 3.71 -22.40
CA ILE A 236 33.01 4.06 -22.79
C ILE A 236 32.73 3.50 -24.19
N GLN A 237 31.75 2.61 -24.28
CA GLN A 237 31.21 2.12 -25.55
C GLN A 237 30.54 3.27 -26.34
N PRO A 238 30.58 3.25 -27.68
CA PRO A 238 30.09 4.34 -28.51
C PRO A 238 28.59 4.59 -28.25
N VAL A 239 28.28 5.86 -28.01
CA VAL A 239 26.95 6.40 -27.75
C VAL A 239 26.01 5.97 -28.88
N ALA A 240 25.04 5.11 -28.55
CA ALA A 240 23.92 4.79 -29.43
C ALA A 240 23.29 6.11 -29.89
N ASN A 241 23.08 6.25 -31.21
CA ASN A 241 22.34 7.37 -31.78
C ASN A 241 21.06 7.57 -30.95
N ASN A 242 20.91 8.76 -30.35
CA ASN A 242 19.72 9.16 -29.59
C ASN A 242 18.52 9.20 -30.54
N ILE A 243 17.95 8.04 -30.86
CA ILE A 243 16.67 7.93 -31.51
C ILE A 243 15.67 8.48 -30.49
N LEU A 244 15.11 9.66 -30.77
CA LEU A 244 14.00 10.21 -30.01
C LEU A 244 12.87 9.17 -29.98
N LYS A 245 12.52 8.75 -28.77
CA LYS A 245 11.47 7.78 -28.47
C LYS A 245 10.29 8.55 -27.91
N ASP A 246 9.28 8.71 -28.74
CA ASP A 246 8.12 9.56 -28.43
C ASP A 246 6.86 8.71 -28.12
N GLY A 247 6.91 7.40 -28.35
CA GLY A 247 5.85 6.44 -28.03
C GLY A 247 6.32 5.30 -27.12
N TYR A 248 5.37 4.52 -26.59
CA TYR A 248 5.67 3.29 -25.85
C TYR A 248 4.47 2.35 -25.75
N VAL A 249 4.74 1.07 -25.51
CA VAL A 249 3.79 0.08 -25.01
C VAL A 249 4.16 -0.23 -23.56
N ASN A 250 3.21 -0.10 -22.63
CA ASN A 250 3.37 -0.42 -21.21
C ASN A 250 2.24 -1.35 -20.78
N ILE A 251 2.57 -2.54 -20.28
CA ILE A 251 1.58 -3.53 -19.85
C ILE A 251 1.82 -3.87 -18.40
N ARG A 252 0.79 -3.72 -17.57
CA ARG A 252 0.78 -4.10 -16.15
C ARG A 252 -0.09 -5.33 -15.97
N ASN A 253 0.41 -6.35 -15.28
CA ASN A 253 -0.35 -7.56 -15.00
C ASN A 253 -0.82 -7.60 -13.55
N MET A 254 -2.10 -7.29 -13.32
CA MET A 254 -2.76 -7.39 -12.02
C MET A 254 -3.62 -8.66 -11.92
N GLY A 255 -3.58 -9.54 -12.93
CA GLY A 255 -4.36 -10.76 -13.02
C GLY A 255 -3.63 -11.98 -12.46
N GLY A 256 -4.39 -13.05 -12.20
CA GLY A 256 -3.88 -14.35 -11.72
C GLY A 256 -3.32 -15.23 -12.84
N PHE A 257 -2.46 -14.67 -13.70
CA PHE A 257 -1.84 -15.35 -14.84
C PHE A 257 -0.49 -14.70 -15.17
N ILE A 258 0.27 -15.27 -16.11
CA ILE A 258 1.44 -14.62 -16.71
C ILE A 258 1.07 -14.08 -18.09
N ALA A 259 1.69 -12.97 -18.49
CA ALA A 259 1.45 -12.33 -19.78
C ALA A 259 2.76 -12.07 -20.52
N TYR A 260 2.70 -11.78 -21.81
CA TYR A 260 3.75 -11.09 -22.57
C TYR A 260 3.11 -10.34 -23.73
N PHE A 261 3.86 -9.46 -24.38
CA PHE A 261 3.40 -8.81 -25.60
C PHE A 261 4.45 -8.76 -26.68
N THR A 262 3.98 -8.75 -27.92
CA THR A 262 4.78 -8.59 -29.13
C THR A 262 4.48 -7.22 -29.73
N LEU A 263 5.53 -6.47 -30.03
CA LEU A 263 5.51 -5.19 -30.72
C LEU A 263 6.18 -5.34 -32.10
N LYS A 264 5.43 -5.11 -33.16
CA LYS A 264 5.95 -5.03 -34.53
C LYS A 264 5.79 -3.61 -35.03
N TYR A 265 6.77 -3.08 -35.76
CA TYR A 265 6.66 -1.75 -36.35
C TYR A 265 7.57 -1.58 -37.56
N LYS A 266 7.31 -0.56 -38.37
CA LYS A 266 8.15 -0.18 -39.50
C LYS A 266 8.91 1.11 -39.17
N LEU A 267 10.23 1.08 -39.33
CA LEU A 267 11.11 2.25 -39.12
C LEU A 267 12.00 2.42 -40.35
N ASN A 268 11.97 3.60 -40.96
CA ASN A 268 12.74 3.93 -42.17
C ASN A 268 12.57 2.93 -43.34
N GLY A 269 11.40 2.28 -43.44
CA GLY A 269 11.12 1.31 -44.49
C GLY A 269 11.33 -0.16 -44.09
N GLU A 270 12.01 -0.43 -42.98
CA GLU A 270 12.33 -1.78 -42.50
C GLU A 270 11.39 -2.20 -41.36
N PHE A 271 11.11 -3.51 -41.25
CA PHE A 271 10.27 -4.07 -40.20
C PHE A 271 11.11 -4.53 -39.00
N TYR A 272 10.66 -4.17 -37.82
CA TYR A 272 11.22 -4.53 -36.53
C TYR A 272 10.18 -5.34 -35.74
N ASN A 273 10.66 -6.33 -35.00
CA ASN A 273 9.84 -7.17 -34.12
C ASN A 273 10.54 -7.29 -32.77
N GLU A 274 9.86 -6.89 -31.71
CA GLU A 274 10.34 -6.90 -30.34
C GLU A 274 9.32 -7.62 -29.46
N ASP A 275 9.78 -8.62 -28.70
CA ASP A 275 8.97 -9.29 -27.69
C ASP A 275 9.35 -8.78 -26.30
N SER A 276 8.36 -8.62 -25.42
CA SER A 276 8.61 -8.34 -24.01
C SER A 276 9.14 -9.58 -23.29
N ASN A 277 9.73 -9.37 -22.11
CA ASN A 277 9.85 -10.48 -21.15
C ASN A 277 8.45 -10.95 -20.71
N THR A 278 8.39 -12.11 -20.06
CA THR A 278 7.18 -12.55 -19.37
C THR A 278 6.86 -11.62 -18.20
N ILE A 279 5.64 -11.10 -18.18
CA ILE A 279 5.08 -10.25 -17.14
C ILE A 279 4.43 -11.16 -16.10
N GLN A 280 5.14 -11.35 -14.99
CA GLN A 280 4.66 -12.12 -13.82
C GLN A 280 3.50 -11.39 -13.12
N LEU A 281 2.90 -12.04 -12.11
CA LEU A 281 1.82 -11.43 -11.32
C LEU A 281 2.33 -10.15 -10.64
N PHE A 282 1.54 -9.09 -10.72
CA PHE A 282 1.86 -7.73 -10.26
C PHE A 282 3.08 -7.10 -10.95
N GLY A 283 3.57 -7.71 -12.04
CA GLY A 283 4.66 -7.21 -12.85
C GLY A 283 4.21 -6.16 -13.86
N SER A 284 5.19 -5.49 -14.46
CA SER A 284 4.98 -4.57 -15.57
C SER A 284 6.14 -4.59 -16.53
N GLU A 285 5.88 -4.44 -17.83
CA GLU A 285 6.90 -4.36 -18.88
C GLU A 285 6.61 -3.20 -19.82
N LYS A 286 7.68 -2.54 -20.28
CA LYS A 286 7.60 -1.35 -21.14
C LYS A 286 8.59 -1.43 -22.29
N ILE A 287 8.09 -1.33 -23.52
CA ILE A 287 8.91 -1.19 -24.73
C ILE A 287 8.65 0.19 -25.35
N ALA A 288 9.72 0.92 -25.64
CA ALA A 288 9.62 2.26 -26.23
C ALA A 288 9.56 2.19 -27.75
N ILE A 289 8.68 2.99 -28.35
CA ILE A 289 8.48 3.08 -29.80
C ILE A 289 9.27 4.28 -30.36
N PRO A 290 10.15 4.09 -31.36
CA PRO A 290 10.83 5.19 -32.03
C PRO A 290 9.86 6.22 -32.63
N ARG A 291 10.15 7.53 -32.52
CA ARG A 291 9.26 8.61 -33.00
C ARG A 291 8.80 8.47 -34.45
N ASN A 292 9.67 7.99 -35.32
CA ASN A 292 9.40 7.86 -36.76
C ASN A 292 8.86 6.48 -37.17
N ALA A 293 8.52 5.63 -36.19
CA ALA A 293 7.89 4.35 -36.46
C ALA A 293 6.45 4.54 -36.97
N ASN A 294 6.04 3.71 -37.91
CA ASN A 294 4.68 3.59 -38.42
C ASN A 294 4.31 2.12 -38.55
N ASP A 295 3.05 1.84 -38.90
CA ASP A 295 2.55 0.46 -39.09
C ASP A 295 2.84 -0.42 -37.86
N ILE A 296 2.46 0.09 -36.69
CA ILE A 296 2.76 -0.51 -35.39
C ILE A 296 1.66 -1.49 -35.04
N TYR A 297 2.02 -2.73 -34.75
CA TYR A 297 1.12 -3.77 -34.30
C TYR A 297 1.51 -4.24 -32.90
N VAL A 298 0.54 -4.28 -32.00
CA VAL A 298 0.72 -4.72 -30.61
C VAL A 298 -0.25 -5.85 -30.31
N GLN A 299 0.30 -6.97 -29.87
CA GLN A 299 -0.45 -8.15 -29.45
C GLN A 299 -0.07 -8.52 -28.03
N VAL A 300 -1.04 -8.55 -27.12
CA VAL A 300 -0.84 -9.03 -25.74
C VAL A 300 -1.45 -10.41 -25.61
N SER A 301 -0.66 -11.34 -25.08
CA SER A 301 -1.07 -12.72 -24.86
C SER A 301 -0.86 -13.13 -23.42
N VAL A 302 -1.70 -14.06 -22.95
CA VAL A 302 -1.63 -14.62 -21.59
C VAL A 302 -1.51 -16.14 -21.66
N ALA A 303 -0.79 -16.74 -20.71
CA ALA A 303 -0.70 -18.20 -20.65
C ALA A 303 -1.96 -18.78 -20.01
N ASN A 304 -2.62 -19.70 -20.71
CA ASN A 304 -3.70 -20.49 -20.15
C ASN A 304 -3.16 -21.66 -19.29
N MET A 305 -4.05 -22.44 -18.67
CA MET A 305 -3.66 -23.60 -17.85
C MET A 305 -2.87 -24.68 -18.59
N SER A 306 -3.06 -24.80 -19.90
CA SER A 306 -2.34 -25.75 -20.75
C SER A 306 -0.92 -25.27 -21.10
N GLY A 307 -0.54 -24.06 -20.64
CA GLY A 307 0.70 -23.41 -21.01
C GLY A 307 0.69 -22.80 -22.42
N GLU A 308 -0.48 -22.74 -23.08
CA GLU A 308 -0.62 -22.10 -24.38
C GLU A 308 -0.84 -20.59 -24.23
N TRP A 309 -0.26 -19.81 -25.13
CA TRP A 309 -0.41 -18.36 -25.16
C TRP A 309 -1.65 -17.97 -25.96
N VAL A 310 -2.61 -17.32 -25.31
CA VAL A 310 -3.87 -16.87 -25.91
C VAL A 310 -3.84 -15.35 -26.04
N PRO A 311 -4.05 -14.78 -27.24
CA PRO A 311 -4.14 -13.33 -27.40
C PRO A 311 -5.41 -12.80 -26.77
N ILE A 312 -5.26 -11.75 -25.95
CA ILE A 312 -6.39 -11.06 -25.31
C ILE A 312 -6.55 -9.63 -25.80
N TYR A 313 -5.51 -9.04 -26.38
CA TYR A 313 -5.55 -7.71 -26.99
C TYR A 313 -4.74 -7.70 -28.28
N ASN A 314 -5.28 -7.06 -29.31
CA ASN A 314 -4.64 -6.87 -30.59
C ASN A 314 -5.00 -5.48 -31.11
N ASN A 315 -4.01 -4.67 -31.42
CA ASN A 315 -4.26 -3.33 -31.95
C ASN A 315 -3.20 -2.90 -32.96
N HIS A 316 -3.57 -1.93 -33.79
CA HIS A 316 -2.75 -1.37 -34.85
C HIS A 316 -2.75 0.16 -34.78
N LEU A 317 -1.55 0.75 -34.67
CA LEU A 317 -1.33 2.19 -34.68
C LEU A 317 -0.65 2.59 -35.99
N THR A 318 -1.10 3.67 -36.59
CA THR A 318 -0.55 4.16 -37.87
C THR A 318 0.78 4.90 -37.69
N GLN A 319 1.06 5.40 -36.48
CA GLN A 319 2.28 6.14 -36.13
C GLN A 319 2.66 5.92 -34.66
N ALA A 320 3.87 6.33 -34.28
CA ALA A 320 4.36 6.20 -32.91
C ALA A 320 3.39 6.82 -31.90
N GLY A 321 2.90 5.99 -30.99
CA GLY A 321 1.86 6.33 -30.04
C GLY A 321 2.10 5.72 -28.65
N VAL A 322 1.11 5.85 -27.77
CA VAL A 322 1.15 5.27 -26.43
C VAL A 322 0.06 4.22 -26.30
N ILE A 323 0.44 3.01 -25.90
CA ILE A 323 -0.45 1.96 -25.41
C ILE A 323 -0.10 1.67 -23.96
N ASP A 324 -1.03 1.88 -23.05
CA ASP A 324 -0.91 1.51 -21.63
C ASP A 324 -2.10 0.63 -21.26
N LEU A 325 -1.84 -0.62 -20.91
CA LEU A 325 -2.86 -1.59 -20.51
C LEU A 325 -2.64 -2.09 -19.09
N GLU A 326 -3.75 -2.36 -18.40
CA GLU A 326 -3.77 -3.11 -17.14
C GLU A 326 -4.57 -4.40 -17.35
N LEU A 327 -3.90 -5.54 -17.18
CA LEU A 327 -4.49 -6.87 -17.28
C LEU A 327 -5.06 -7.28 -15.92
N THR A 328 -6.24 -7.87 -15.92
CA THR A 328 -6.96 -8.31 -14.71
C THR A 328 -7.63 -9.65 -14.94
N GLY A 329 -8.29 -10.18 -13.90
CA GLY A 329 -9.04 -11.43 -14.00
C GLY A 329 -8.21 -12.65 -13.60
N THR A 330 -8.67 -13.82 -14.02
CA THR A 330 -8.02 -15.10 -13.71
C THR A 330 -7.51 -15.75 -14.99
N MET A 331 -6.70 -16.80 -14.87
CA MET A 331 -6.27 -17.58 -16.04
C MET A 331 -7.42 -18.18 -16.87
N TRP A 332 -8.64 -18.22 -16.33
CA TRP A 332 -9.84 -18.73 -17.01
C TRP A 332 -10.60 -17.65 -17.77
N ASP A 333 -10.52 -16.42 -17.27
CA ASP A 333 -11.25 -15.27 -17.80
C ASP A 333 -10.33 -14.04 -17.69
N PRO A 334 -9.26 -14.01 -18.50
CA PRO A 334 -8.35 -12.88 -18.52
C PRO A 334 -9.07 -11.69 -19.17
N THR A 335 -8.96 -10.54 -18.51
CA THR A 335 -9.55 -9.28 -18.96
C THR A 335 -8.48 -8.20 -19.01
N TYR A 336 -8.78 -7.08 -19.66
CA TYR A 336 -7.87 -5.95 -19.70
C TYR A 336 -8.65 -4.64 -19.69
N TYR A 337 -7.97 -3.59 -19.23
CA TYR A 337 -8.41 -2.20 -19.31
C TYR A 337 -7.40 -1.40 -20.12
N VAL A 338 -7.89 -0.68 -21.12
CA VAL A 338 -7.10 0.30 -21.86
C VAL A 338 -7.02 1.56 -21.00
N ILE A 339 -5.83 1.83 -20.47
CA ILE A 339 -5.54 3.02 -19.67
C ILE A 339 -5.23 4.19 -20.58
N THR A 340 -4.49 3.94 -21.65
CA THR A 340 -4.19 4.93 -22.69
C THR A 340 -3.99 4.22 -24.01
N GLU A 341 -4.59 4.74 -25.07
CA GLU A 341 -4.36 4.30 -26.44
C GLU A 341 -4.46 5.52 -27.34
N THR A 342 -3.33 5.99 -27.85
CA THR A 342 -3.28 7.20 -28.68
C THR A 342 -2.18 7.14 -29.71
N ASN A 343 -2.46 7.72 -30.89
CA ASN A 343 -1.50 7.95 -31.96
C ASN A 343 -0.67 9.24 -31.74
N SER A 344 -0.89 10.01 -30.68
CA SER A 344 -0.17 11.25 -30.41
C SER A 344 0.83 11.10 -29.25
N ALA A 345 2.04 11.61 -29.45
CA ALA A 345 3.10 11.66 -28.45
C ALA A 345 2.93 12.80 -27.42
N ALA A 346 2.11 13.81 -27.73
CA ALA A 346 1.77 14.87 -26.80
C ALA A 346 0.52 14.43 -26.02
N VAL A 347 0.70 14.20 -24.73
CA VAL A 347 -0.32 13.57 -23.91
C VAL A 347 -0.42 14.31 -22.58
N ALA A 348 -1.60 14.80 -22.24
CA ALA A 348 -1.84 15.36 -20.92
C ALA A 348 -2.07 14.25 -19.92
N ALA A 349 -1.48 14.37 -18.73
CA ALA A 349 -1.58 13.37 -17.68
C ALA A 349 -2.71 13.70 -16.71
N PHE A 350 -3.69 12.81 -16.59
CA PHE A 350 -4.73 12.84 -15.56
C PHE A 350 -4.40 11.79 -14.51
N SER A 351 -3.93 12.25 -13.35
CA SER A 351 -3.54 11.40 -12.22
C SER A 351 -4.59 11.48 -11.11
N VAL A 352 -5.03 10.34 -10.60
CA VAL A 352 -5.84 10.26 -9.37
C VAL A 352 -5.05 9.49 -8.31
N VAL A 353 -4.79 10.16 -7.18
CA VAL A 353 -4.09 9.65 -6.01
C VAL A 353 -5.13 9.35 -4.95
N ASN A 354 -5.27 8.10 -4.52
CA ASN A 354 -6.21 7.75 -3.45
C ASN A 354 -5.48 7.68 -2.10
N ASN A 355 -5.57 8.72 -1.28
CA ASN A 355 -5.13 8.69 0.13
C ASN A 355 -6.33 8.54 1.10
N GLY A 356 -7.52 8.20 0.60
CA GLY A 356 -8.72 7.98 1.39
C GLY A 356 -8.89 6.52 1.81
N GLY A 357 -9.56 6.29 2.94
CA GLY A 357 -9.90 4.97 3.45
C GLY A 357 -11.07 4.31 2.71
N PHE A 358 -11.03 4.27 1.37
CA PHE A 358 -12.07 3.73 0.51
C PHE A 358 -11.49 3.20 -0.81
N LEU A 359 -12.25 2.35 -1.51
CA LEU A 359 -11.94 1.94 -2.89
C LEU A 359 -12.29 3.07 -3.85
N THR A 360 -11.46 3.29 -4.87
CA THR A 360 -11.70 4.32 -5.89
C THR A 360 -11.67 3.71 -7.28
N ARG A 361 -12.45 4.28 -8.19
CA ARG A 361 -12.26 4.15 -9.65
C ARG A 361 -12.53 5.50 -10.30
N PHE A 362 -12.05 5.72 -11.51
CA PHE A 362 -12.46 6.89 -12.27
C PHE A 362 -12.62 6.57 -13.75
N SER A 363 -13.37 7.43 -14.42
CA SER A 363 -13.55 7.41 -15.87
C SER A 363 -13.35 8.78 -16.46
N ILE A 364 -12.79 8.83 -17.65
CA ILE A 364 -12.67 10.05 -18.44
C ILE A 364 -13.43 9.86 -19.74
N ARG A 365 -14.35 10.78 -20.05
CA ARG A 365 -14.95 10.92 -21.38
C ARG A 365 -14.29 12.10 -22.08
N TYR A 366 -14.00 12.00 -23.36
CA TYR A 366 -13.45 13.10 -24.15
C TYR A 366 -13.76 12.91 -25.63
N SER A 367 -13.61 13.97 -26.41
CA SER A 367 -13.79 13.97 -27.87
C SER A 367 -12.45 14.18 -28.57
N VAL A 368 -12.26 13.55 -29.74
CA VAL A 368 -11.17 13.87 -30.68
C VAL A 368 -11.79 13.99 -32.07
N GLY A 369 -11.80 15.20 -32.62
CA GLY A 369 -12.57 15.49 -33.83
C GLY A 369 -14.06 15.26 -33.60
N GLU A 370 -14.68 14.34 -34.36
CA GLU A 370 -16.09 13.97 -34.22
C GLU A 370 -16.31 12.70 -33.36
N GLU A 371 -15.23 12.03 -32.95
CA GLU A 371 -15.29 10.77 -32.21
C GLU A 371 -15.29 11.00 -30.70
N ASN A 372 -16.05 10.18 -29.97
CA ASN A 372 -16.17 10.25 -28.52
C ASN A 372 -15.57 8.98 -27.88
N PHE A 373 -14.77 9.17 -26.85
CA PHE A 373 -14.06 8.12 -26.15
C PHE A 373 -14.45 8.06 -24.67
N ILE A 374 -14.43 6.86 -24.09
CA ILE A 374 -14.62 6.65 -22.66
C ILE A 374 -13.53 5.71 -22.15
N LEU A 375 -12.63 6.25 -21.33
CA LEU A 375 -11.61 5.47 -20.63
C LEU A 375 -12.06 5.23 -19.18
N LYS A 376 -11.83 4.03 -18.68
CA LYS A 376 -12.18 3.63 -17.30
C LYS A 376 -11.00 2.95 -16.65
N THR A 377 -10.72 3.31 -15.41
CA THR A 377 -9.75 2.55 -14.61
C THR A 377 -10.41 1.35 -13.95
N GLY A 378 -9.60 0.35 -13.61
CA GLY A 378 -9.95 -0.60 -12.56
C GLY A 378 -10.11 0.07 -11.20
N LYS A 379 -10.51 -0.73 -10.20
CA LYS A 379 -10.57 -0.30 -8.79
C LYS A 379 -9.14 -0.15 -8.24
N PHE A 380 -8.90 0.83 -7.38
CA PHE A 380 -7.62 1.01 -6.71
C PHE A 380 -7.80 1.50 -5.27
N TYR A 381 -6.83 1.13 -4.43
CA TYR A 381 -6.88 1.23 -2.96
C TYR A 381 -6.14 2.47 -2.45
N LEU A 382 -6.21 2.66 -1.13
CA LEU A 382 -5.40 3.61 -0.39
C LEU A 382 -3.90 3.50 -0.76
N GLY A 383 -3.26 4.64 -0.98
CA GLY A 383 -1.86 4.77 -1.38
C GLY A 383 -1.59 4.56 -2.87
N MET A 384 -2.59 4.13 -3.66
CA MET A 384 -2.39 3.88 -5.09
C MET A 384 -2.62 5.14 -5.92
N VAL A 385 -1.86 5.23 -7.02
CA VAL A 385 -2.01 6.26 -8.05
C VAL A 385 -2.41 5.58 -9.36
N ARG A 386 -3.41 6.14 -10.02
CA ARG A 386 -3.81 5.76 -11.37
C ARG A 386 -3.67 6.97 -12.29
N LYS A 387 -3.15 6.74 -13.49
CA LYS A 387 -2.90 7.78 -14.49
C LYS A 387 -3.56 7.38 -15.79
N ILE A 388 -4.30 8.29 -16.41
CA ILE A 388 -4.77 8.19 -17.79
C ILE A 388 -4.09 9.32 -18.56
N MET A 389 -3.58 9.03 -19.74
CA MET A 389 -3.03 10.04 -20.62
C MET A 389 -4.04 10.33 -21.74
N LEU A 390 -4.34 11.61 -21.99
CA LEU A 390 -5.25 12.04 -23.05
C LEU A 390 -4.48 12.65 -24.23
N PRO A 391 -4.87 12.38 -25.49
CA PRO A 391 -4.21 12.95 -26.65
C PRO A 391 -4.32 14.49 -26.64
N SER A 392 -3.28 15.18 -27.13
CA SER A 392 -3.17 16.66 -27.11
C SER A 392 -4.33 17.44 -27.74
N ASP A 393 -5.10 16.79 -28.62
CA ASP A 393 -6.27 17.35 -29.31
C ASP A 393 -7.61 16.94 -28.67
N ALA A 394 -7.57 16.34 -27.47
CA ALA A 394 -8.78 16.00 -26.70
C ALA A 394 -9.55 17.27 -26.28
N THR A 395 -10.86 17.29 -26.57
CA THR A 395 -11.81 18.32 -26.13
C THR A 395 -12.94 17.69 -25.30
N ASP A 396 -13.79 18.51 -24.70
CA ASP A 396 -14.99 18.09 -23.95
C ASP A 396 -14.71 17.03 -22.88
N ILE A 397 -13.60 17.23 -22.14
CA ILE A 397 -13.07 16.23 -21.22
C ILE A 397 -13.91 16.23 -19.94
N ASN A 398 -14.61 15.14 -19.64
CA ASN A 398 -15.32 14.93 -18.39
C ASN A 398 -14.62 13.86 -17.55
N LEU A 399 -14.10 14.24 -16.37
CA LEU A 399 -13.57 13.32 -15.38
C LEU A 399 -14.63 13.04 -14.32
N THR A 400 -14.96 11.77 -14.12
CA THR A 400 -15.80 11.29 -13.02
C THR A 400 -14.99 10.35 -12.12
N ILE A 401 -14.96 10.63 -10.81
CA ILE A 401 -14.34 9.79 -9.79
C ILE A 401 -15.43 9.26 -8.86
N GLU A 402 -15.42 7.94 -8.67
CA GLU A 402 -16.35 7.24 -7.79
C GLU A 402 -15.59 6.53 -6.67
N ALA A 403 -16.22 6.43 -5.50
CA ALA A 403 -15.68 5.69 -4.37
C ALA A 403 -16.69 4.69 -3.78
N ASP A 404 -16.17 3.62 -3.17
CA ASP A 404 -16.92 2.58 -2.48
C ASP A 404 -16.31 2.35 -1.09
N ALA A 405 -17.15 2.45 -0.06
CA ALA A 405 -16.79 2.36 1.36
C ALA A 405 -16.15 1.03 1.75
N ILE A 406 -16.71 -0.06 1.23
CA ILE A 406 -16.51 -1.41 1.79
C ILE A 406 -16.38 -2.48 0.71
N GLY A 407 -16.33 -2.08 -0.57
CA GLY A 407 -16.14 -3.00 -1.69
C GLY A 407 -17.37 -3.84 -2.05
N ILE A 408 -18.55 -3.46 -1.55
CA ILE A 408 -19.82 -4.14 -1.86
C ILE A 408 -20.39 -3.75 -3.23
N GLY A 409 -19.75 -2.83 -3.94
CA GLY A 409 -20.16 -2.40 -5.28
C GLY A 409 -21.11 -1.19 -5.28
N ASN A 410 -21.32 -0.52 -4.15
CA ASN A 410 -22.09 0.72 -4.07
C ASN A 410 -21.17 1.91 -4.31
N TRP A 411 -21.14 2.37 -5.56
CA TRP A 411 -20.29 3.47 -6.00
C TRP A 411 -21.00 4.81 -5.83
N SER A 412 -20.37 5.74 -5.12
CA SER A 412 -20.82 7.13 -5.00
C SER A 412 -19.87 8.04 -5.76
N GLU A 413 -20.42 8.94 -6.57
CA GLU A 413 -19.65 9.99 -7.22
C GLU A 413 -19.11 10.95 -6.15
N ILE A 414 -17.79 11.13 -6.11
CA ILE A 414 -17.13 12.05 -5.16
C ILE A 414 -16.50 13.26 -5.86
N TYR A 415 -16.32 13.19 -7.18
CA TYR A 415 -15.83 14.30 -7.98
C TYR A 415 -16.27 14.14 -9.44
N ASN A 416 -16.76 15.23 -10.04
CA ASN A 416 -17.15 15.31 -11.43
C ASN A 416 -16.85 16.72 -11.95
N GLU A 417 -15.97 16.82 -12.94
CA GLU A 417 -15.63 18.09 -13.56
C GLU A 417 -15.44 17.93 -15.07
N THR A 418 -15.87 18.95 -15.82
CA THR A 418 -15.69 19.03 -17.28
C THR A 418 -14.72 20.15 -17.64
N PHE A 419 -13.83 19.89 -18.59
CA PHE A 419 -12.79 20.79 -19.08
C PHE A 419 -12.97 21.00 -20.59
N SER A 420 -12.89 22.25 -21.04
CA SER A 420 -12.90 22.60 -22.48
C SER A 420 -11.58 22.27 -23.16
N ASP A 421 -10.48 22.48 -22.44
CA ASP A 421 -9.12 22.40 -22.95
C ASP A 421 -8.31 21.36 -22.16
N ILE A 422 -7.30 20.83 -22.82
CA ILE A 422 -6.44 19.81 -22.25
C ILE A 422 -5.45 20.41 -21.25
N LEU A 423 -5.28 19.73 -20.10
CA LEU A 423 -4.38 20.16 -19.02
C LEU A 423 -3.82 18.95 -18.27
N ASN A 424 -2.68 19.12 -17.61
CA ASN A 424 -2.20 18.14 -16.64
C ASN A 424 -3.02 18.27 -15.36
N LEU A 425 -3.67 17.19 -14.95
CA LEU A 425 -4.55 17.16 -13.78
C LEU A 425 -4.01 16.17 -12.76
N THR A 426 -3.94 16.57 -11.49
CA THR A 426 -3.76 15.64 -10.37
C THR A 426 -4.88 15.83 -9.36
N VAL A 427 -5.70 14.80 -9.15
CA VAL A 427 -6.72 14.76 -8.10
C VAL A 427 -6.22 13.90 -6.95
N THR A 428 -6.10 14.48 -5.75
CA THR A 428 -5.74 13.77 -4.52
C THR A 428 -6.98 13.60 -3.64
N LEU A 429 -7.32 12.35 -3.37
CA LEU A 429 -8.45 11.98 -2.52
C LEU A 429 -7.95 11.72 -1.10
N SER A 430 -8.73 12.05 -0.09
CA SER A 430 -8.42 11.81 1.32
C SER A 430 -9.71 11.58 2.13
N GLY A 431 -9.57 11.34 3.44
CA GLY A 431 -10.71 11.18 4.34
C GLY A 431 -11.34 9.79 4.27
N THR A 432 -12.65 9.73 4.52
CA THR A 432 -13.44 8.49 4.50
C THR A 432 -14.54 8.60 3.46
N ILE A 433 -15.20 7.49 3.11
CA ILE A 433 -16.30 7.52 2.13
C ILE A 433 -17.47 8.44 2.54
N TRP A 434 -17.67 8.63 3.86
CA TRP A 434 -18.74 9.46 4.41
C TRP A 434 -18.37 10.95 4.43
N SER A 435 -17.07 11.25 4.31
CA SER A 435 -16.55 12.61 4.23
C SER A 435 -15.28 12.59 3.35
N PRO A 436 -15.45 12.43 2.03
CA PRO A 436 -14.32 12.35 1.12
C PRO A 436 -13.73 13.75 0.95
N GLY A 437 -12.42 13.87 1.17
CA GLY A 437 -11.64 15.04 0.81
C GLY A 437 -11.17 14.95 -0.63
N VAL A 438 -11.30 16.02 -1.39
CA VAL A 438 -10.83 16.11 -2.79
C VAL A 438 -9.99 17.37 -2.95
N TYR A 439 -8.73 17.20 -3.35
CA TYR A 439 -7.82 18.28 -3.72
C TYR A 439 -7.44 18.14 -5.19
N VAL A 440 -7.51 19.24 -5.95
CA VAL A 440 -7.29 19.23 -7.40
C VAL A 440 -6.19 20.21 -7.76
N ASP A 441 -5.11 19.70 -8.36
CA ASP A 441 -4.02 20.50 -8.95
C ASP A 441 -4.14 20.47 -10.49
N LYS A 442 -4.13 21.66 -11.11
CA LYS A 442 -4.32 21.88 -12.55
C LYS A 442 -3.11 22.63 -13.08
N GLN A 443 -2.42 22.04 -14.04
CA GLN A 443 -1.26 22.66 -14.67
C GLN A 443 -1.47 22.73 -16.19
N PRO A 444 -1.25 23.89 -16.84
CA PRO A 444 -1.28 23.96 -18.29
C PRO A 444 -0.19 23.07 -18.89
N LEU A 445 -0.39 22.59 -20.11
CA LEU A 445 0.67 21.89 -20.83
C LEU A 445 1.84 22.86 -21.04
N SER A 446 3.04 22.45 -20.62
CA SER A 446 4.28 23.20 -20.81
C SER A 446 4.65 23.20 -22.30
N GLY A 447 4.04 24.10 -23.08
CA GLY A 447 4.26 24.22 -24.53
C GLY A 447 3.93 25.60 -25.09
N ASP A 448 3.14 26.41 -24.39
CA ASP A 448 2.80 27.78 -24.79
C ASP A 448 3.76 28.83 -24.22
N GLU A 449 5.08 28.63 -24.37
CA GLU A 449 6.05 29.69 -24.08
C GLU A 449 5.92 30.90 -25.05
N ASN A 450 5.10 30.79 -26.09
CA ASN A 450 4.82 31.88 -27.04
C ASN A 450 3.51 32.63 -26.79
N ALA A 451 2.73 32.30 -25.75
CA ALA A 451 1.61 33.13 -25.32
C ALA A 451 2.13 34.36 -24.54
N SER A 452 2.69 35.32 -25.29
CA SER A 452 3.03 36.64 -24.76
C SER A 452 1.80 37.30 -24.10
N PRO A 453 1.91 37.85 -22.88
CA PRO A 453 0.84 38.64 -22.30
C PRO A 453 0.80 40.00 -23.02
N LEU A 454 -0.04 40.13 -24.05
CA LEU A 454 -0.23 41.39 -24.75
C LEU A 454 -1.18 42.30 -23.94
N ASN A 455 -0.57 43.28 -23.27
CA ASN A 455 -1.02 44.67 -23.06
C ASN A 455 -2.48 44.95 -22.64
N SER A 456 -2.63 45.44 -21.39
CA SER A 456 -3.18 46.79 -21.17
C SER A 456 -2.88 47.32 -19.77
N MET A 457 -1.86 48.17 -19.61
CA MET A 457 -1.88 49.26 -18.62
C MET A 457 -1.06 50.46 -19.12
N PRO A 458 -1.59 51.70 -19.05
CA PRO A 458 -0.90 52.90 -19.52
C PRO A 458 0.06 53.49 -18.46
N PRO A 459 1.00 54.36 -18.87
CA PRO A 459 2.13 54.77 -18.03
C PRO A 459 1.90 56.01 -17.17
N SER A 460 2.67 56.05 -16.09
CA SER A 460 2.99 57.19 -15.22
C SER A 460 2.00 57.49 -14.08
N MET A 461 2.47 57.32 -12.84
CA MET A 461 2.95 58.42 -11.99
C MET A 461 3.63 57.85 -10.74
N LEU A 462 4.94 58.04 -10.64
CA LEU A 462 5.64 58.05 -9.35
C LEU A 462 5.19 59.32 -8.59
N PRO A 463 4.97 59.25 -7.26
CA PRO A 463 6.04 59.71 -6.39
C PRO A 463 6.17 59.03 -5.01
N LYS A 464 7.43 59.00 -4.56
CA LYS A 464 7.93 59.21 -3.17
C LYS A 464 7.56 58.18 -2.09
N ASN A 465 8.58 57.42 -1.67
CA ASN A 465 8.77 56.94 -0.29
C ASN A 465 8.49 58.07 0.73
N PRO A 466 7.97 57.81 1.95
CA PRO A 466 8.62 56.86 2.87
C PRO A 466 7.71 56.12 3.89
N VAL A 467 8.40 55.32 4.72
CA VAL A 467 8.03 54.77 6.03
C VAL A 467 7.47 53.35 6.03
N VAL A 468 8.40 52.42 6.23
CA VAL A 468 8.17 51.04 6.67
C VAL A 468 7.62 51.08 8.11
N LYS A 469 6.41 50.55 8.30
CA LYS A 469 5.95 49.96 9.56
C LYS A 469 5.54 48.52 9.27
N PRO A 470 5.94 47.53 10.09
CA PRO A 470 5.48 46.16 9.90
C PRO A 470 4.00 46.08 10.29
N VAL A 471 3.16 45.68 9.34
CA VAL A 471 1.77 45.28 9.59
C VAL A 471 1.78 43.77 9.89
N PRO A 472 1.31 43.32 11.06
CA PRO A 472 1.02 41.92 11.28
C PRO A 472 -0.33 41.61 10.62
N THR A 473 -0.33 40.81 9.56
CA THR A 473 -1.56 40.25 8.99
C THR A 473 -1.95 39.00 9.76
N THR A 474 -2.72 39.18 10.83
CA THR A 474 -3.58 38.13 11.40
C THR A 474 -4.81 37.98 10.50
N PRO A 475 -5.23 36.77 10.11
CA PRO A 475 -6.46 36.57 9.34
C PRO A 475 -7.68 36.94 10.19
N THR A 476 -8.45 37.94 9.76
CA THR A 476 -9.74 38.35 10.36
C THR A 476 -10.89 37.49 9.82
N LYS A 477 -10.86 36.19 10.10
CA LYS A 477 -12.07 35.38 10.17
C LYS A 477 -11.88 34.33 11.26
N PRO A 478 -12.68 34.34 12.35
CA PRO A 478 -12.66 33.25 13.30
C PRO A 478 -13.02 31.97 12.53
N ALA A 479 -12.17 30.95 12.63
CA ALA A 479 -12.56 29.61 12.23
C ALA A 479 -13.85 29.27 12.96
N GLU A 480 -14.90 28.91 12.23
CA GLU A 480 -16.07 28.28 12.82
C GLU A 480 -15.57 27.09 13.63
N VAL A 481 -15.78 27.14 14.94
CA VAL A 481 -15.54 26.03 15.84
C VAL A 481 -16.48 24.92 15.39
N CYS A 482 -15.95 23.97 14.63
CA CYS A 482 -16.66 22.78 14.24
C CYS A 482 -17.03 22.02 15.52
N GLN A 483 -18.33 21.85 15.79
CA GLN A 483 -18.84 21.12 16.95
C GLN A 483 -18.69 19.60 16.73
N CYS A 484 -17.46 19.12 16.55
CA CYS A 484 -17.18 17.73 16.17
C CYS A 484 -17.58 16.67 17.22
N ALA A 485 -17.90 17.07 18.45
CA ALA A 485 -18.23 16.11 19.51
C ALA A 485 -19.54 15.36 19.24
N ASN A 486 -20.54 16.01 18.66
CA ASN A 486 -21.82 15.37 18.32
C ASN A 486 -21.76 14.57 17.01
N ASP A 487 -20.82 14.90 16.13
CA ASP A 487 -20.67 14.24 14.84
C ASP A 487 -20.02 12.86 14.97
N VAL A 488 -19.14 12.65 15.95
CA VAL A 488 -18.53 11.35 16.23
C VAL A 488 -19.57 10.35 16.74
N ASP A 489 -20.41 10.73 17.68
CA ASP A 489 -21.46 9.85 18.21
C ASP A 489 -22.54 9.53 17.18
N ASN A 490 -22.94 10.52 16.37
CA ASN A 490 -23.86 10.31 15.25
C ASN A 490 -23.21 9.44 14.15
N PHE A 491 -21.92 9.64 13.88
CA PHE A 491 -21.14 8.80 12.98
C PHE A 491 -21.12 7.33 13.44
N PHE A 492 -20.79 7.07 14.72
CA PHE A 492 -20.77 5.71 15.25
C PHE A 492 -22.16 5.07 15.25
N LYS A 493 -23.22 5.81 15.59
CA LYS A 493 -24.60 5.29 15.49
C LYS A 493 -24.99 4.94 14.07
N ASN A 494 -24.68 5.81 13.10
CA ASN A 494 -24.99 5.57 11.69
C ASN A 494 -24.18 4.38 11.13
N TYR A 495 -22.90 4.27 11.51
CA TYR A 495 -22.04 3.15 11.14
C TYR A 495 -22.55 1.82 11.72
N MET A 496 -22.88 1.77 13.01
CA MET A 496 -23.40 0.54 13.64
C MET A 496 -24.75 0.12 13.07
N SER A 497 -25.65 1.07 12.83
CA SER A 497 -26.96 0.82 12.17
C SER A 497 -26.78 0.24 10.77
N PHE A 498 -25.83 0.79 9.99
CA PHE A 498 -25.50 0.29 8.66
C PHE A 498 -24.91 -1.12 8.70
N MET A 499 -23.96 -1.39 9.61
CA MET A 499 -23.37 -2.73 9.77
C MET A 499 -24.41 -3.77 10.20
N GLU A 500 -25.34 -3.40 11.08
CA GLU A 500 -26.47 -4.25 11.48
C GLU A 500 -27.42 -4.53 10.31
N GLN A 501 -27.71 -3.54 9.46
CA GLN A 501 -28.48 -3.74 8.24
C GLN A 501 -27.77 -4.71 7.28
N MET A 502 -26.48 -4.52 7.03
CA MET A 502 -25.68 -5.38 6.15
C MET A 502 -25.60 -6.82 6.66
N HIS A 503 -25.43 -7.00 7.97
CA HIS A 503 -25.47 -8.31 8.61
C HIS A 503 -26.83 -9.00 8.38
N ASN A 504 -27.92 -8.27 8.57
CA ASN A 504 -29.27 -8.79 8.36
C ASN A 504 -29.54 -9.16 6.89
N GLU A 505 -29.09 -8.35 5.93
CA GLU A 505 -29.19 -8.64 4.50
C GLU A 505 -28.40 -9.90 4.12
N PHE A 506 -27.14 -10.01 4.59
CA PHE A 506 -26.30 -11.18 4.39
C PHE A 506 -26.95 -12.46 4.96
N MET A 507 -27.42 -12.40 6.21
CA MET A 507 -28.08 -13.54 6.86
C MET A 507 -29.38 -13.96 6.14
N ASN A 508 -30.11 -13.00 5.55
CA ASN A 508 -31.29 -13.29 4.75
C ASN A 508 -30.94 -13.93 3.40
N GLN A 509 -29.84 -13.53 2.76
CA GLN A 509 -29.34 -14.20 1.55
C GLN A 509 -28.91 -15.65 1.84
N MET A 510 -28.18 -15.87 2.94
CA MET A 510 -27.75 -17.21 3.38
C MET A 510 -28.94 -18.13 3.69
N LYS A 511 -30.03 -17.59 4.25
CA LYS A 511 -31.28 -18.35 4.46
C LYS A 511 -32.00 -18.71 3.17
N LYS A 512 -31.88 -17.92 2.11
CA LYS A 512 -32.50 -18.21 0.79
C LYS A 512 -31.74 -19.28 0.00
N GLN A 513 -30.48 -19.53 0.32
CA GLN A 513 -29.64 -20.53 -0.33
C GLN A 513 -29.68 -21.90 0.35
N ARG A 514 -30.32 -22.00 1.52
CA ARG A 514 -30.65 -23.26 2.20
C ARG A 514 -32.10 -23.62 1.92
#